data_AF-A0A960EYM9-F1
#
_entry.id   AF-A0A960EYM9-F1
#
_cell.length_a   1.000
_cell.length_b   1.000
_cell.length_c   1.000
_cell.angle_alpha   90.00
_cell.angle_beta   90.00
_cell.angle_gamma   90.00
#
_symmetry.space_group_name_H-M   'P 1'
#
loop_
_entity.id
_entity.type
_entity.pdbx_description
1 polymer ?
#
loop_
_entity_poly.entity_id
_entity_poly.type
_entity_poly.pdbx_seq_one_letter_code
_entity_poly.pdbx_strand_id
1 'polypeptide(L)' 'MKVGVLVVAYNAETTLARVLDRIPPATKLQLAEVLVQDDHSQDDTHSVALEYLAQQSHLNLTVVRHPENLG' A
#
# COMPACT_ATOMS: atom_id res chain seq x y z
N MET A 1 -3.88 -16.37 14.49
CA MET A 1 -4.37 -16.26 13.09
C MET A 1 -3.75 -15.01 12.51
N LYS A 2 -3.01 -15.10 11.40
CA LYS A 2 -2.39 -13.91 10.79
C LYS A 2 -3.34 -13.26 9.79
N VAL A 3 -3.28 -11.94 9.67
CA VAL A 3 -4.08 -11.16 8.70
C VAL A 3 -3.16 -10.54 7.67
N GLY A 4 -3.53 -10.61 6.38
CA GLY A 4 -2.92 -9.82 5.32
C GLY A 4 -3.91 -8.78 4.80
N VAL A 5 -3.42 -7.61 4.41
CA VAL A 5 -4.24 -6.55 3.79
C VAL A 5 -3.74 -6.31 2.39
N LEU A 6 -4.61 -6.45 1.40
CA LEU A 6 -4.34 -6.07 0.01
C LEU A 6 -4.98 -4.71 -0.28
N VAL A 7 -4.19 -3.78 -0.80
CA VAL A 7 -4.63 -2.47 -1.27
C VAL A 7 -4.32 -2.38 -2.76
N VAL A 8 -5.35 -2.43 -3.59
CA VAL A 8 -5.24 -2.11 -5.02
C VAL A 8 -5.40 -0.60 -5.18
N ALA A 9 -4.48 0.05 -5.88
CA ALA A 9 -4.44 1.50 -6.05
C ALA A 9 -4.43 1.85 -7.55
N TYR A 10 -5.30 2.77 -7.94
CA TYR A 10 -5.36 3.34 -9.29
C TYR A 10 -5.64 4.83 -9.19
N ASN A 11 -4.71 5.66 -9.67
CA ASN A 11 -4.78 7.12 -9.60
C ASN A 11 -5.12 7.66 -8.20
N ALA A 12 -4.33 7.23 -7.21
CA ALA A 12 -4.54 7.42 -5.78
C ALA A 12 -3.45 8.29 -5.10
N GLU A 13 -2.67 9.08 -5.85
CA GLU A 13 -1.53 9.86 -5.32
C GLU A 13 -1.88 10.68 -4.05
N THR A 14 -3.07 11.29 -4.01
CA THR A 14 -3.51 12.15 -2.90
C THR A 14 -4.17 11.40 -1.74
N THR A 15 -4.41 10.10 -1.87
CA THR A 15 -5.21 9.32 -0.91
C THR A 15 -4.46 8.12 -0.34
N LEU A 16 -3.49 7.55 -1.06
CA LEU A 16 -2.84 6.30 -0.70
C LEU A 16 -2.22 6.36 0.71
N ALA A 17 -1.38 7.36 0.99
CA ALA A 17 -0.75 7.51 2.32
C ALA A 17 -1.80 7.56 3.45
N ARG A 18 -2.88 8.33 3.26
CA ARG A 18 -3.99 8.44 4.23
C ARG A 18 -4.75 7.14 4.42
N VAL A 19 -4.81 6.26 3.42
CA VAL A 19 -5.37 4.91 3.55
C VAL A 19 -4.45 4.05 4.40
N LEU A 20 -3.15 4.06 4.11
CA LEU A 20 -2.15 3.26 4.82
C LEU A 20 -2.05 3.66 6.31
N ASP A 21 -2.12 4.95 6.63
CA ASP A 21 -2.10 5.46 8.01
C ASP A 21 -3.30 5.01 8.85
N ARG A 22 -4.42 4.64 8.21
CA ARG A 22 -5.59 4.11 8.91
C ARG A 22 -5.48 2.63 9.24
N ILE A 23 -4.54 1.90 8.63
CA ILE A 23 -4.31 0.49 8.92
C ILE A 23 -3.69 0.39 10.33
N PRO A 24 -4.32 -0.33 11.27
CA PRO A 24 -3.80 -0.45 12.61
C PRO A 24 -2.42 -1.14 12.66
N PRO A 25 -1.58 -0.82 13.65
CA PRO A 25 -0.28 -1.47 13.84
C PRO A 25 -0.38 -2.99 13.92
N ALA A 26 0.72 -3.65 13.51
CA ALA A 26 0.76 -5.11 13.39
C ALA A 26 0.42 -5.86 14.68
N THR A 27 0.76 -5.27 15.82
CA THR A 27 0.46 -5.80 17.16
C THR A 27 -1.04 -5.88 17.47
N LYS A 28 -1.88 -5.00 16.87
CA LYS A 28 -3.32 -4.94 17.14
C LYS A 28 -4.13 -5.96 16.34
N LEU A 29 -3.68 -6.31 15.13
CA LEU A 29 -4.42 -7.16 14.20
C LEU A 29 -3.77 -8.51 13.90
N GLN A 30 -2.63 -8.85 14.53
CA GLN A 30 -1.76 -9.93 14.05
C GLN A 30 -1.46 -9.76 12.54
N LEU A 31 -1.29 -8.49 12.12
CA LEU A 31 -1.06 -8.12 10.71
C LEU A 31 0.31 -8.67 10.30
N ALA A 32 0.31 -9.55 9.32
CA ALA A 32 1.53 -10.12 8.77
C ALA A 32 2.14 -9.17 7.74
N GLU A 33 1.32 -8.63 6.85
CA GLU A 33 1.78 -7.87 5.69
C GLU A 33 0.66 -7.00 5.12
N VAL A 34 1.04 -5.86 4.58
CA VAL A 34 0.24 -5.04 3.70
C VAL A 34 0.87 -5.09 2.31
N LEU A 35 0.09 -5.49 1.31
CA LEU A 35 0.51 -5.49 -0.09
C LEU A 35 -0.20 -4.34 -0.80
N VAL A 36 0.57 -3.42 -1.36
CA VAL A 36 0.05 -2.37 -2.26
C VAL A 36 0.33 -2.78 -3.69
N GLN A 37 -0.72 -2.90 -4.50
CA GLN A 37 -0.65 -3.13 -5.94
C GLN A 37 -1.08 -1.86 -6.66
N ASP A 38 -0.13 -1.15 -7.25
CA ASP A 38 -0.41 -0.07 -8.20
C ASP A 38 -0.86 -0.67 -9.54
N ASP A 39 -2.13 -0.49 -9.88
CA ASP A 39 -2.76 -1.06 -11.07
C ASP A 39 -2.56 -0.17 -12.32
N HIS A 40 -1.29 0.11 -12.60
CA HIS A 40 -0.86 0.93 -13.73
C HIS A 40 -1.38 2.37 -13.68
N SER A 41 -1.26 3.02 -12.52
CA SER A 41 -1.63 4.43 -12.40
C SER A 41 -0.81 5.34 -13.32
N GLN A 42 -1.46 6.39 -13.82
CA GLN A 42 -0.84 7.42 -14.66
C GLN A 42 -0.35 8.64 -13.85
N ASP A 43 -0.66 8.68 -12.56
CA ASP A 43 -0.22 9.68 -11.59
C ASP A 43 0.94 9.15 -10.71
N ASP A 44 1.29 9.89 -9.66
CA ASP A 44 2.42 9.54 -8.79
C ASP A 44 2.11 8.44 -7.75
N THR A 45 1.02 7.68 -7.91
CA THR A 45 0.61 6.62 -6.95
C THR A 45 1.74 5.67 -6.56
N HIS A 46 2.53 5.20 -7.53
CA HIS A 46 3.64 4.29 -7.23
C HIS A 46 4.74 4.96 -6.42
N SER A 47 5.10 6.19 -6.78
CA SER A 47 6.11 6.99 -6.09
C SER A 47 5.70 7.22 -4.64
N VAL A 48 4.43 7.59 -4.41
CA VAL A 48 3.86 7.75 -3.07
C VAL A 48 3.96 6.46 -2.24
N ALA A 49 3.71 5.29 -2.85
CA ALA A 49 3.84 4.00 -2.18
C ALA A 49 5.29 3.70 -1.76
N LEU A 50 6.26 3.98 -2.64
CA LEU A 50 7.69 3.80 -2.36
C LEU A 50 8.21 4.77 -1.30
N GLU A 51 7.78 6.03 -1.35
CA GLU A 51 8.10 7.03 -0.33
C GLU A 51 7.56 6.62 1.04
N TYR A 52 6.32 6.14 1.09
CA TYR A 52 5.72 5.64 2.33
C TYR A 52 6.48 4.44 2.91
N LEU A 53 6.93 3.52 2.05
CA LEU A 53 7.80 2.40 2.44
C LEU A 53 9.14 2.88 3.02
N ALA A 54 9.76 3.89 2.40
CA ALA A 54 11.05 4.43 2.81
C ALA A 54 11.01 5.19 4.15
N GLN A 55 9.86 5.75 4.53
CA GLN A 55 9.67 6.54 5.76
C GLN A 55 9.61 5.70 7.05
N GLN A 56 10.02 4.43 7.03
CA GLN A 56 9.94 3.50 8.18
C GLN A 56 8.50 3.36 8.69
N SER A 57 7.58 2.98 7.80
CA SER A 57 6.19 2.71 8.14
C SER A 57 6.05 1.72 9.32
N HIS A 58 4.98 1.87 10.11
CA HIS A 58 4.56 0.90 11.13
C HIS A 58 4.02 -0.41 10.54
N LEU A 59 3.96 -0.51 9.22
CA LEU A 59 3.46 -1.64 8.46
C LEU A 59 4.63 -2.42 7.86
N ASN A 60 4.51 -3.76 7.88
CA ASN A 60 5.31 -4.60 6.99
C ASN A 60 4.71 -4.49 5.58
N LEU A 61 5.27 -3.61 4.75
CA LEU A 61 4.70 -3.18 3.49
C LEU A 61 5.49 -3.73 2.30
N THR A 62 4.79 -4.31 1.33
CA THR A 62 5.32 -4.68 0.02
C THR A 62 4.60 -3.87 -1.05
N VAL A 63 5.34 -3.32 -2.01
CA VAL A 63 4.81 -2.51 -3.11
C VAL A 63 5.10 -3.22 -4.43
N VAL A 64 4.07 -3.42 -5.24
CA VAL A 64 4.14 -3.99 -6.59
C VAL A 64 3.41 -3.06 -7.56
N ARG A 65 3.95 -2.91 -8.77
CA ARG A 65 3.28 -2.19 -9.86
C ARG A 65 2.98 -3.13 -11.02
N HIS A 66 1.76 -3.06 -11.54
CA HIS A 66 1.37 -3.80 -12.73
C HIS A 66 1.84 -3.11 -14.02
N PRO A 67 2.23 -3.88 -15.04
CA PRO A 67 2.65 -3.34 -16.32
C PRO A 67 1.48 -2.76 -17.14
N GLU A 68 0.24 -3.15 -16.83
CA GLU A 68 -1.00 -2.68 -17.44
C GLU A 68 -2.12 -2.66 -16.38
N ASN A 69 -3.20 -1.92 -16.65
CA ASN A 69 -4.36 -1.85 -15.76
C ASN A 69 -5.19 -3.14 -15.89
N LEU A 70 -5.47 -3.81 -14.77
CA LEU A 70 -6.13 -5.12 -14.74
C LEU A 70 -7.55 -5.06 -14.16
N GLY A 71 -7.96 -3.96 -13.53
CA GLY A 71 -9.36 -3.69 -13.14
C GLY A 71 -9.57 -3.27 -11.70
#